data_AF-A0A6G2VJK3-F1
#
_entry.id   AF-A0A6G2VJK3-F1
#
_cell.length_a   1.000
_cell.length_b   1.000
_cell.length_c   1.000
_cell.angle_alpha   90.00
_cell.angle_beta   90.00
_cell.angle_gamma   90.00
#
_symmetry.space_group_name_H-M   'P 1'
#
loop_
_entity.id
_entity.type
_entity.pdbx_description
1 polymer ?
#
loop_
_entity_poly.entity_id
_entity_poly.type
_entity_poly.pdbx_seq_one_letter_code
_entity_poly.pdbx_strand_id
1 'polypeptide(L)' 'MSSLNLDDFTDLIERPDGGVRRDAEARRERQIVPPGALGRLDELGEWLAAARGEVPVRPVERPRVVLFAGDHG' A
#
# COMPACT_ATOMS: atom_id res chain seq x y z
N MET A 1 -26.90 -16.49 -13.98
CA MET A 1 -25.75 -16.19 -13.13
C MET A 1 -24.96 -15.10 -13.84
N SER A 2 -24.83 -13.91 -13.25
CA SER A 2 -24.03 -12.85 -13.88
C SER A 2 -22.59 -13.33 -13.93
N SER A 3 -22.01 -13.51 -15.11
CA SER A 3 -20.58 -13.78 -15.21
C SER A 3 -19.84 -12.54 -14.73
N LEU A 4 -18.88 -12.74 -13.84
CA LEU A 4 -17.98 -11.69 -13.38
C LEU A 4 -16.98 -11.43 -14.52
N ASN A 5 -17.00 -10.23 -15.11
CA ASN A 5 -16.00 -9.85 -16.12
C ASN A 5 -14.74 -9.37 -15.40
N LEU A 6 -13.60 -10.03 -15.61
CA LEU A 6 -12.33 -9.68 -14.98
C LEU A 6 -11.76 -8.34 -15.49
N ASP A 7 -12.11 -7.96 -16.73
CA ASP A 7 -11.62 -6.73 -17.33
C ASP A 7 -12.13 -5.49 -16.56
N ASP A 8 -13.40 -5.53 -16.14
CA ASP A 8 -14.03 -4.45 -15.36
C ASP A 8 -13.29 -4.16 -14.03
N PHE A 9 -12.60 -5.15 -13.44
CA PHE A 9 -11.82 -4.96 -12.21
C PHE A 9 -10.45 -4.36 -12.45
N THR A 10 -9.88 -4.58 -13.64
CA THR A 10 -8.55 -4.07 -13.98
C THR A 10 -8.56 -2.56 -14.05
N ASP A 11 -9.64 -1.98 -14.58
CA ASP A 11 -9.85 -0.53 -14.68
C ASP A 11 -9.98 0.15 -13.31
N LEU A 12 -10.28 -0.59 -12.24
CA LEU A 12 -10.38 -0.07 -10.87
C LEU A 12 -9.03 -0.03 -10.14
N ILE A 13 -7.97 -0.60 -10.70
CA ILE A 13 -6.66 -0.66 -10.06
C ILE A 13 -5.89 0.62 -10.38
N GLU A 14 -5.93 1.56 -9.45
CA GLU A 14 -5.12 2.78 -9.51
C GLU A 14 -3.67 2.50 -9.11
N ARG A 15 -2.74 3.23 -9.75
CA ARG A 15 -1.33 3.21 -9.34
C ARG A 15 -1.15 4.04 -8.07
N PRO A 16 -0.26 3.65 -7.16
CA PRO A 16 0.10 4.48 -6.00
C PRO A 16 0.46 5.91 -6.40
N ASP A 17 -0.08 6.89 -5.68
CA ASP A 17 0.06 8.31 -6.01
C ASP A 17 1.50 8.81 -5.71
N GLY A 18 2.16 9.33 -6.74
CA GLY A 18 3.54 9.83 -6.64
C GLY A 18 3.70 11.14 -5.87
N GLY A 19 2.67 11.98 -5.81
CA GLY A 19 2.62 13.17 -4.96
C GLY A 19 2.49 12.81 -3.49
N VAL A 20 1.56 11.91 -3.15
CA VAL A 20 1.37 11.39 -1.79
C VAL A 20 2.66 10.71 -1.29
N ARG A 21 3.37 9.98 -2.16
CA ARG A 21 4.68 9.41 -1.80
C ARG A 21 5.69 10.48 -1.38
N ARG A 22 5.82 11.56 -2.16
CA ARG A 22 6.73 12.68 -1.84
C ARG A 22 6.32 13.38 -0.54
N ASP A 23 5.03 13.52 -0.28
CA ASP A 23 4.54 14.10 0.97
C ASP A 23 4.90 13.21 2.18
N ALA A 24 4.87 11.88 2.00
CA ALA A 24 5.30 10.92 3.01
C ALA A 24 6.81 10.98 3.27
N GLU A 25 7.63 11.05 2.22
CA GLU A 25 9.09 11.27 2.29
C GLU A 25 9.41 12.57 3.06
N ALA A 26 8.80 13.69 2.66
CA ALA A 26 8.99 14.99 3.31
C ALA A 26 8.51 15.00 4.77
N ARG A 27 7.45 14.25 5.10
CA ARG A 27 7.04 14.06 6.50
C ARG A 27 8.07 13.23 7.28
N ARG A 28 8.66 12.22 6.65
CA ARG A 28 9.65 11.35 7.29
C ARG A 28 10.94 12.10 7.63
N GLU A 29 11.41 12.97 6.75
CA GLU A 29 12.58 13.84 7.00
C GLU A 29 12.45 14.72 8.24
N ARG A 30 11.22 15.00 8.68
CA ARG A 30 10.93 15.85 9.86
C ARG A 30 10.90 15.07 11.18
N GLN A 31 11.12 13.76 11.17
CA GLN A 31 11.15 12.95 12.40
C GLN A 31 12.49 13.06 13.13
N ILE A 32 12.46 12.89 14.45
CA ILE A 32 13.68 12.82 15.28
C ILE A 32 14.52 11.60 14.90
N VAL A 33 13.87 10.51 14.48
CA VAL A 33 14.53 9.31 13.96
C VAL A 33 15.09 9.61 12.56
N PRO A 34 16.41 9.49 12.34
CA PRO A 34 17.01 9.79 11.05
C PRO A 34 16.40 8.97 9.89
N PRO A 35 16.35 9.52 8.67
CA PRO A 35 16.09 8.73 7.48
C PRO A 35 17.07 7.56 7.35
N GLY A 36 16.59 6.40 6.88
CA GLY A 36 17.33 5.15 6.78
C GLY A 36 17.46 4.36 8.09
N ALA A 37 17.26 4.99 9.26
CA ALA A 37 17.47 4.33 10.55
C ALA A 37 16.46 3.21 10.85
N LEU A 38 15.29 3.19 10.21
CA LEU A 38 14.32 2.08 10.31
C LEU A 38 14.42 1.09 9.13
N GLY A 39 15.43 1.25 8.26
CA GLY A 39 15.65 0.41 7.10
C GLY A 39 14.41 0.32 6.21
N ARG A 40 13.96 -0.91 5.91
CA ARG A 40 12.81 -1.17 5.04
C ARG A 40 11.48 -0.58 5.53
N LEU A 41 11.39 -0.19 6.81
CA LEU A 41 10.16 0.43 7.32
C LEU A 41 9.96 1.86 6.79
N ASP A 42 11.03 2.55 6.38
CA ASP A 42 10.97 3.84 5.71
C ASP A 42 10.22 3.70 4.38
N GLU A 43 10.75 2.83 3.52
CA GLU A 43 10.22 2.52 2.19
C GLU A 43 8.80 1.96 2.28
N LEU A 44 8.52 1.08 3.26
CA LEU A 44 7.19 0.52 3.44
C LEU A 44 6.16 1.57 3.84
N GLY A 45 6.54 2.52 4.71
CA GLY A 45 5.66 3.60 5.14
C GLY A 45 5.30 4.55 3.99
N GLU A 46 6.30 4.93 3.19
CA GLU A 46 6.14 5.78 1.99
C GLU A 46 5.29 5.09 0.92
N TRP A 47 5.55 3.81 0.65
CA TRP A 47 4.76 3.02 -0.28
C TRP A 47 3.32 2.87 0.19
N LEU A 48 3.09 2.57 1.48
CA LEU A 48 1.74 2.35 2.00
C LEU A 48 0.93 3.66 2.02
N ALA A 49 1.57 4.80 2.28
CA ALA A 49 0.94 6.11 2.16
C ALA A 49 0.47 6.36 0.72
N ALA A 50 1.34 6.15 -0.26
CA ALA A 50 1.01 6.29 -1.68
C ALA A 50 -0.09 5.32 -2.15
N ALA A 51 -0.04 4.06 -1.68
CA ALA A 51 -1.03 3.04 -2.00
C ALA A 51 -2.40 3.30 -1.35
N ARG A 52 -2.45 4.08 -0.27
CA ARG A 52 -3.70 4.48 0.42
C ARG A 52 -4.13 5.91 0.14
N GLY A 53 -3.33 6.68 -0.60
CA GLY A 53 -3.59 8.08 -0.95
C GLY A 53 -3.59 9.04 0.23
N GLU A 54 -2.87 8.75 1.33
CA GLU A 54 -2.98 9.53 2.57
C GLU A 54 -1.67 9.62 3.36
N VAL A 55 -1.39 10.81 3.93
CA VAL A 55 -0.27 11.09 4.83
C VAL A 55 -0.76 11.86 6.08
N PRO A 56 -0.53 11.37 7.31
CA PRO A 56 0.07 10.08 7.65
C PRO A 56 -0.84 8.93 7.23
N VAL A 57 -0.23 7.81 6.84
CA VAL A 57 -0.99 6.62 6.48
C VAL A 57 -1.80 6.10 7.67
N ARG A 58 -3.07 5.71 7.43
CA ARG A 58 -3.89 5.07 8.44
C ARG A 58 -3.28 3.74 8.91
N PRO A 59 -3.27 3.44 10.22
CA PRO A 59 -2.81 2.16 10.74
C PRO A 59 -3.54 0.96 10.12
N VAL A 60 -2.84 -0.17 9.99
CA VAL A 60 -3.46 -1.42 9.55
C VAL A 60 -4.16 -2.08 10.75
N GLU A 61 -5.47 -1.88 10.85
CA GLU A 61 -6.25 -2.35 12.01
C GLU A 61 -6.83 -3.76 11.83
N ARG A 62 -7.10 -4.17 10.59
CA ARG A 62 -7.83 -5.42 10.28
C ARG A 62 -7.16 -6.21 9.15
N PRO A 63 -5.92 -6.70 9.34
CA PRO A 63 -5.26 -7.53 8.34
C PRO A 63 -6.04 -8.84 8.13
N ARG A 64 -6.09 -9.31 6.88
CA ARG A 64 -6.72 -10.59 6.51
C ARG A 64 -5.72 -11.41 5.71
N VAL A 65 -5.73 -12.72 5.93
CA VAL A 65 -4.98 -13.71 5.15
C VAL A 65 -6.00 -14.55 4.39
N VAL A 66 -5.81 -14.72 3.08
CA VAL A 66 -6.64 -15.58 2.23
C VAL A 66 -5.75 -16.71 1.71
N LEU A 67 -6.05 -17.95 2.11
CA LEU A 67 -5.34 -19.15 1.67
C LEU A 67 -6.17 -19.85 0.60
N PHE A 68 -5.62 -19.94 -0.61
CA PHE A 68 -6.18 -20.76 -1.68
C PHE A 68 -5.53 -22.14 -1.63
N ALA A 69 -6.32 -23.20 -1.54
CA ALA A 69 -5.86 -24.58 -1.56
C ALA A 69 -6.70 -25.37 -2.58
N GLY A 70 -6.04 -26.13 -3.44
CA GLY A 70 -6.67 -26.95 -4.47
C GLY A 70 -5.83 -28.21 -4.70
N ASP A 71 -6.49 -29.26 -5.16
CA ASP A 71 -5.85 -30.52 -5.56
C ASP A 71 -5.76 -30.61 -7.08
N HIS A 72 -4.79 -31.37 -7.58
CA HIS A 72 -4.55 -31.59 -9.01
C HIS A 72 -4.48 -33.09 -9.29
N GLY A 73 -5.25 -33.56 -10.28
CA GLY A 73 -5.23 -34.94 -10.76
C GLY A 73 -4.32 -35.14 -11.97
#